data_AF-A0A350CNJ8-F1
#
_entry.id   AF-A0A350CNJ8-F1
#
_cell.length_a   1.000
_cell.length_b   1.000
_cell.length_c   1.000
_cell.angle_alpha   90.00
_cell.angle_beta   90.00
_cell.angle_gamma   90.00
#
_symmetry.space_group_name_H-M   'P 1'
#
loop_
_entity.id
_entity.type
_entity.pdbx_description
1 polymer ?
#
loop_
_entity_poly.entity_id
_entity_poly.type
_entity_poly.pdbx_seq_one_letter_code
_entity_poly.pdbx_strand_id
1 'polypeptide(L)'
;MRRLFPLLVLLTALFHGVARGASEDAQALFERDWEWQLRHDPEYATTIGEHRFDARLSDTSLAASRAALDYANKALEEARALDRGSLTAQERLSLDLFIFDKERQLARFAFHPFDPQPITAWDGLHVRLPRLVAQMPFATEEDYRNYIARLNALPAHVDGLVEQLRE
;
A
#
# COMPACT_ATOMS: atom_id res chain seq x y z
N MET A 1 51.51 1.59 51.39
CA MET A 1 51.40 0.53 50.35
C MET A 1 50.08 0.76 49.62
N ARG A 2 49.99 1.63 48.60
CA ARG A 2 50.06 1.30 47.15
C ARG A 2 49.37 -0.02 46.81
N ARG A 3 48.18 0.02 46.18
CA ARG A 3 47.76 -0.58 44.88
C ARG A 3 46.34 -0.03 44.55
N LEU A 4 46.20 0.91 43.61
CA LEU A 4 45.98 0.75 42.15
C LEU A 4 44.52 0.42 41.75
N PHE A 5 43.86 1.42 41.15
CA PHE A 5 42.64 1.37 40.31
C PHE A 5 42.88 0.52 39.04
N PRO A 6 41.82 -0.04 38.40
CA PRO A 6 41.16 0.67 37.29
C PRO A 6 39.62 0.53 37.31
N LEU A 7 38.88 1.63 37.15
CA LEU A 7 38.43 2.18 35.86
C LEU A 7 37.30 1.33 35.24
N LEU A 8 36.09 1.49 35.77
CA LEU A 8 34.87 0.99 35.15
C LEU A 8 34.46 1.98 34.05
N VAL A 9 34.78 1.64 32.80
CA VAL A 9 34.35 2.38 31.61
C VAL A 9 32.82 2.31 31.52
N LEU A 10 32.13 3.38 31.92
CA LEU A 10 30.74 3.61 31.58
C LEU A 10 30.68 3.93 30.08
N LEU A 11 30.55 2.90 29.25
CA LEU A 11 30.19 3.06 27.85
C LEU A 11 28.68 3.31 27.80
N THR A 12 28.27 4.54 28.07
CA THR A 12 26.92 5.00 27.70
C THR A 12 26.82 4.92 26.19
N ALA A 13 26.22 3.85 25.70
CA ALA A 13 25.72 3.74 24.34
C ALA A 13 24.71 4.87 24.14
N LEU A 14 25.20 5.96 23.55
CA LEU A 14 24.36 6.95 22.89
C LEU A 14 23.71 6.24 21.70
N PHE A 15 22.60 5.55 21.95
CA PHE A 15 21.54 5.41 20.94
C PHE A 15 20.95 6.81 20.72
N HIS A 16 21.71 7.69 20.08
CA HIS A 16 21.10 8.73 19.28
C HIS A 16 20.40 7.97 18.17
N GLY A 17 19.09 7.76 18.32
CA GLY A 17 18.25 7.57 17.14
C GLY A 17 18.57 8.76 16.24
N VAL A 18 19.30 8.51 15.16
CA VAL A 18 19.50 9.52 14.12
C VAL A 18 18.08 9.86 13.68
N ALA A 19 17.61 11.04 14.06
CA ALA A 19 16.39 11.57 13.50
C ALA A 19 16.59 11.54 11.99
N ARG A 20 15.78 10.75 11.29
CA ARG A 20 15.79 10.74 9.83
C ARG A 20 15.56 12.17 9.35
N GLY A 21 16.28 12.55 8.30
CA GLY A 21 16.02 13.82 7.63
C GLY A 21 14.64 13.80 6.96
N ALA A 22 13.99 14.95 6.79
CA ALA A 22 12.65 14.99 6.17
C ALA A 22 12.62 14.40 4.75
N SER A 23 13.75 14.44 4.03
CA SER A 23 13.92 13.76 2.73
C SER A 23 13.83 12.23 2.87
N GLU A 24 14.53 11.64 3.85
CA GLU A 24 14.47 10.21 4.13
C GLU A 24 13.08 9.78 4.60
N ASP A 25 12.42 10.62 5.41
CA ASP A 25 11.05 10.36 5.86
C ASP A 25 10.03 10.45 4.72
N ALA A 26 10.16 11.45 3.83
CA ALA A 26 9.32 11.56 2.64
C ALA A 26 9.48 10.35 1.72
N GLN A 27 10.72 9.93 1.45
CA GLN A 27 10.99 8.76 0.62
C GLN A 27 10.45 7.48 1.27
N ALA A 28 10.62 7.32 2.60
CA ALA A 28 10.07 6.18 3.32
C ALA A 28 8.53 6.15 3.29
N LEU A 29 7.88 7.30 3.36
CA LEU A 29 6.42 7.43 3.22
C LEU A 29 5.98 6.98 1.82
N PHE A 30 6.62 7.47 0.77
CA PHE A 30 6.26 7.12 -0.61
C PHE A 30 6.47 5.63 -0.90
N GLU A 31 7.60 5.07 -0.46
CA GLU A 31 7.90 3.64 -0.64
C GLU A 31 6.90 2.76 0.11
N ARG A 32 6.55 3.14 1.35
CA ARG A 32 5.56 2.41 2.15
C ARG A 32 4.17 2.47 1.50
N ASP A 33 3.80 3.61 0.95
CA ASP A 33 2.52 3.77 0.25
C ASP A 33 2.44 2.93 -1.02
N TRP A 34 3.54 2.93 -1.79
CA TRP A 34 3.67 2.10 -2.98
C TRP A 34 3.55 0.60 -2.66
N GLU A 35 4.32 0.12 -1.68
CA GLU A 35 4.24 -1.28 -1.23
C GLU A 35 2.87 -1.63 -0.62
N TRP A 36 2.23 -0.68 0.05
CA TRP A 36 0.86 -0.87 0.54
C TRP A 36 -0.11 -1.02 -0.63
N GLN A 37 -0.03 -0.17 -1.65
CA GLN A 37 -0.88 -0.24 -2.84
C GLN A 37 -0.72 -1.57 -3.57
N LEU A 38 0.51 -2.00 -3.87
CA LEU A 38 0.77 -3.26 -4.57
C LEU A 38 0.24 -4.49 -3.82
N ARG A 39 0.26 -4.44 -2.49
CA ARG A 39 -0.24 -5.52 -1.63
C ARG A 39 -1.76 -5.57 -1.56
N HIS A 40 -2.43 -4.42 -1.59
CA HIS A 40 -3.89 -4.31 -1.45
C HIS A 40 -4.62 -4.26 -2.80
N ASP A 41 -3.89 -4.02 -3.90
CA ASP A 41 -4.35 -4.14 -5.29
C ASP A 41 -3.40 -5.06 -6.06
N PRO A 42 -3.37 -6.37 -5.74
CA PRO A 42 -2.48 -7.34 -6.39
C PRO A 42 -2.82 -7.54 -7.88
N GLU A 43 -4.05 -7.25 -8.30
CA GLU A 43 -4.45 -7.23 -9.70
C GLU A 43 -3.73 -6.12 -10.45
N TYR A 44 -3.68 -4.89 -9.91
CA TYR A 44 -2.88 -3.81 -10.46
C TYR A 44 -1.39 -4.15 -10.50
N ALA A 45 -0.84 -4.76 -9.45
CA ALA A 45 0.55 -5.19 -9.41
C ALA A 45 0.90 -6.11 -10.61
N THR A 46 0.07 -7.13 -10.88
CA THR A 46 0.25 -7.98 -12.08
C THR A 46 0.21 -7.14 -13.37
N THR A 47 -0.70 -6.18 -13.49
CA THR A 47 -0.87 -5.39 -14.74
C THR A 47 0.36 -4.56 -15.10
N ILE A 48 1.19 -4.20 -14.12
CA ILE A 48 2.43 -3.44 -14.31
C ILE A 48 3.69 -4.32 -14.30
N GLY A 49 3.53 -5.65 -14.26
CA GLY A 49 4.64 -6.61 -14.28
C GLY A 49 5.27 -6.89 -12.90
N GLU A 50 4.60 -6.52 -11.81
CA GLU A 50 5.01 -6.84 -10.45
C GLU A 50 4.32 -8.13 -9.98
N HIS A 51 5.06 -9.25 -10.02
CA HIS A 51 4.51 -10.58 -9.82
C HIS A 51 4.58 -11.10 -8.37
N ARG A 52 5.14 -10.32 -7.42
CA ARG A 52 5.24 -10.72 -6.00
C ARG A 52 3.89 -11.05 -5.33
N PHE A 53 2.78 -10.57 -5.89
CA PHE A 53 1.44 -10.71 -5.31
C PHE A 53 0.47 -11.53 -6.18
N ASP A 54 0.98 -12.24 -7.20
CA ASP A 54 0.15 -12.97 -8.18
C ASP A 54 -0.73 -14.08 -7.61
N ALA A 55 -0.41 -14.58 -6.41
CA ALA A 55 -1.23 -15.58 -5.71
C ALA A 55 -2.48 -15.00 -5.00
N ARG A 56 -2.71 -13.68 -5.10
CA ARG A 56 -3.75 -12.96 -4.32
C ARG A 56 -4.73 -12.22 -5.22
N LEU A 57 -5.92 -12.00 -4.67
CA LEU A 57 -6.89 -11.01 -5.13
C LEU A 57 -7.06 -9.95 -4.05
N SER A 58 -7.49 -8.75 -4.44
CA SER A 58 -7.84 -7.69 -3.50
C SER A 58 -8.96 -8.14 -2.53
N ASP A 59 -8.87 -7.69 -1.28
CA ASP A 59 -9.91 -7.90 -0.27
C ASP A 59 -11.01 -6.85 -0.49
N THR A 60 -12.18 -7.32 -0.92
CA THR A 60 -13.35 -6.49 -1.25
C THR A 60 -14.35 -6.38 -0.11
N SER A 61 -14.02 -6.83 1.10
CA SER A 61 -14.90 -6.67 2.26
C SER A 61 -15.07 -5.20 2.66
N LEU A 62 -16.18 -4.87 3.31
CA LEU A 62 -16.37 -3.53 3.91
C LEU A 62 -15.30 -3.21 4.95
N ALA A 63 -14.77 -4.22 5.64
CA ALA A 63 -13.68 -4.06 6.61
C ALA A 63 -12.38 -3.58 5.93
N ALA A 64 -12.01 -4.16 4.78
CA ALA A 64 -10.86 -3.73 4.00
C ALA A 64 -11.02 -2.29 3.48
N SER A 65 -12.21 -1.92 3.02
CA SER A 65 -12.52 -0.53 2.63
C SER A 65 -12.32 0.46 3.78
N ARG A 66 -12.77 0.13 5.00
CA ARG A 66 -12.55 0.98 6.19
C ARG A 66 -11.06 1.06 6.54
N ALA A 67 -10.34 -0.04 6.47
CA ALA A 67 -8.89 -0.05 6.71
C ALA A 67 -8.12 0.81 5.69
N ALA A 68 -8.54 0.81 4.41
CA ALA A 68 -7.98 1.66 3.37
C ALA A 68 -8.24 3.14 3.63
N LEU A 69 -9.43 3.50 4.10
CA LEU A 69 -9.76 4.86 4.54
C LEU A 69 -8.87 5.31 5.71
N ASP A 70 -8.74 4.47 6.74
CA ASP A 70 -7.89 4.77 7.89
C ASP A 70 -6.42 4.93 7.49
N TYR A 71 -5.94 4.08 6.58
CA TYR A 71 -4.59 4.17 6.04
C TYR A 71 -4.38 5.49 5.29
N ALA A 72 -5.29 5.86 4.39
CA ALA A 72 -5.21 7.09 3.61
C ALA A 72 -5.20 8.35 4.50
N ASN A 73 -6.01 8.36 5.57
CA ASN A 73 -6.01 9.46 6.54
C ASN A 73 -4.64 9.59 7.23
N LYS A 74 -4.10 8.50 7.77
CA LYS A 74 -2.80 8.49 8.45
C LYS A 74 -1.67 8.90 7.51
N ALA A 75 -1.66 8.37 6.28
CA ALA A 75 -0.67 8.73 5.28
C ALA A 75 -0.72 10.23 4.92
N LEU A 76 -1.92 10.82 4.82
CA LEU A 76 -2.08 12.25 4.58
C LEU A 76 -1.63 13.10 5.78
N GLU A 77 -1.95 12.68 7.00
CA GLU A 77 -1.49 13.36 8.23
C GLU A 77 0.04 13.36 8.32
N GLU A 78 0.68 12.20 8.10
CA GLU A 78 2.13 12.08 8.06
C GLU A 78 2.75 12.96 6.96
N ALA A 79 2.19 12.95 5.75
CA ALA A 79 2.66 13.78 4.65
C ALA A 79 2.64 15.28 4.98
N ARG A 80 1.55 15.75 5.62
CA ARG A 80 1.38 17.16 6.01
C ARG A 80 2.30 17.58 7.15
N ALA A 81 2.80 16.64 7.95
CA ALA A 81 3.72 16.91 9.05
C ALA A 81 5.19 17.07 8.60
N LEU A 82 5.54 16.69 7.37
CA LEU A 82 6.91 16.78 6.85
C LEU A 82 7.37 18.24 6.68
N ASP A 83 8.58 18.55 7.13
CA ASP A 83 9.18 19.88 6.96
C ASP A 83 9.57 20.13 5.51
N ARG A 84 8.70 20.87 4.81
CA ARG A 84 8.87 21.27 3.41
C ARG A 84 10.12 22.12 3.16
N GLY A 85 10.61 22.85 4.18
CA GLY A 85 11.75 23.75 4.07
C GLY A 85 13.08 23.01 3.87
N SER A 86 13.16 21.77 4.34
CA SER A 86 14.34 20.91 4.23
C SER A 86 14.37 20.01 2.98
N LEU A 87 13.30 20.01 2.18
CA LEU A 87 13.18 19.23 0.94
C LEU A 87 13.78 19.97 -0.26
N THR A 88 14.25 19.23 -1.26
CA THR A 88 14.59 19.75 -2.60
C THR A 88 13.33 20.16 -3.37
N ALA A 89 13.49 20.87 -4.49
CA ALA A 89 12.36 21.26 -5.34
C ALA A 89 11.60 20.05 -5.90
N GLN A 90 12.31 18.99 -6.29
CA GLN A 90 11.70 17.77 -6.80
C GLN A 90 10.94 17.02 -5.70
N GLU A 91 11.50 16.91 -4.49
CA GLU A 91 10.83 16.24 -3.37
C GLU A 91 9.59 17.01 -2.91
N ARG A 92 9.63 18.35 -2.91
CA ARG A 92 8.44 19.16 -2.64
C ARG A 92 7.33 18.89 -3.64
N LEU A 93 7.66 18.81 -4.94
CA LEU A 93 6.68 18.47 -5.96
C LEU A 93 6.10 17.06 -5.76
N SER A 94 6.96 16.06 -5.48
CA SER A 94 6.51 14.70 -5.17
C SER A 94 5.58 14.67 -3.96
N LEU A 95 5.92 15.42 -2.89
CA LEU A 95 5.08 15.54 -1.69
C LEU A 95 3.73 16.22 -2.00
N ASP A 96 3.73 17.25 -2.84
CA ASP A 96 2.50 17.94 -3.26
C ASP A 96 1.58 17.01 -4.05
N LEU A 97 2.14 16.21 -4.96
CA LEU A 97 1.39 15.22 -5.71
C LEU A 97 0.85 14.10 -4.81
N PHE A 98 1.64 13.66 -3.83
CA PHE A 98 1.22 12.66 -2.85
C PHE A 98 0.04 13.17 -2.01
N ILE A 99 0.16 14.38 -1.45
CA ILE A 99 -0.92 15.01 -0.66
C ILE A 99 -2.19 15.15 -1.51
N PHE A 100 -2.05 15.66 -2.74
CA PHE A 100 -3.18 15.81 -3.65
C PHE A 100 -3.87 14.46 -3.95
N ASP A 101 -3.11 13.40 -4.18
CA ASP A 101 -3.67 12.07 -4.43
C ASP A 101 -4.45 11.53 -3.22
N LYS A 102 -3.89 11.64 -2.01
CA LYS A 102 -4.57 11.21 -0.78
C LYS A 102 -5.81 12.04 -0.47
N GLU A 103 -5.77 13.36 -0.68
CA GLU A 103 -6.94 14.22 -0.53
C GLU A 103 -8.06 13.80 -1.50
N ARG A 104 -7.72 13.53 -2.76
CA ARG A 104 -8.67 13.04 -3.76
C ARG A 104 -9.23 11.67 -3.40
N GLN A 105 -8.39 10.76 -2.88
CA GLN A 105 -8.83 9.45 -2.41
C GLN A 105 -9.83 9.58 -1.25
N LEU A 106 -9.52 10.40 -0.24
CA LEU A 106 -10.40 10.65 0.89
C LEU A 106 -11.70 11.35 0.47
N ALA A 107 -11.65 12.27 -0.50
CA ALA A 107 -12.84 12.90 -1.05
C ALA A 107 -13.76 11.86 -1.74
N ARG A 108 -13.21 10.84 -2.40
CA ARG A 108 -14.02 9.72 -2.95
C ARG A 108 -14.63 8.88 -1.83
N PHE A 109 -13.84 8.55 -0.81
CA PHE A 109 -14.31 7.77 0.33
C PHE A 109 -15.42 8.47 1.13
N ALA A 110 -15.53 9.80 1.07
CA ALA A 110 -16.63 10.55 1.67
C ALA A 110 -18.00 10.25 1.03
N PHE A 111 -18.03 9.76 -0.22
CA PHE A 111 -19.25 9.29 -0.86
C PHE A 111 -19.45 7.79 -0.61
N HIS A 112 -18.50 6.97 -1.05
CA HIS A 112 -18.47 5.54 -0.79
C HIS A 112 -17.01 5.08 -0.60
N PRO A 113 -16.68 4.31 0.46
CA PRO A 113 -15.32 3.82 0.71
C PRO A 113 -14.91 2.65 -0.22
N PHE A 114 -15.72 2.36 -1.23
CA PHE A 114 -15.57 1.31 -2.22
C PHE A 114 -16.11 1.78 -3.57
N ASP A 115 -15.90 0.99 -4.62
CA ASP A 115 -16.46 1.26 -5.94
C ASP A 115 -17.98 0.99 -5.93
N PRO A 116 -18.85 2.00 -6.11
CA PRO A 116 -20.30 1.80 -6.12
C PRO A 116 -20.79 1.15 -7.43
N GLN A 117 -19.93 0.99 -8.44
CA GLN A 117 -20.29 0.40 -9.74
C GLN A 117 -19.34 -0.76 -10.12
N PRO A 118 -19.22 -1.81 -9.28
CA PRO A 118 -18.29 -2.91 -9.51
C PRO A 118 -18.64 -3.78 -10.72
N ILE A 119 -19.82 -3.57 -11.33
CA ILE A 119 -20.30 -4.26 -12.52
C ILE A 119 -20.99 -3.23 -13.43
N THR A 120 -20.49 -3.10 -14.66
CA THR A 120 -21.11 -2.37 -15.77
C THR A 120 -21.07 -3.20 -17.04
N ALA A 121 -21.56 -2.69 -18.18
CA ALA A 121 -21.51 -3.42 -19.45
C ALA A 121 -20.08 -3.53 -20.03
N TRP A 122 -19.13 -2.70 -19.60
CA TRP A 122 -17.78 -2.62 -20.16
C TRP A 122 -16.67 -2.79 -19.12
N ASP A 123 -17.02 -2.86 -17.84
CA ASP A 123 -16.08 -3.06 -16.75
C ASP A 123 -16.71 -3.85 -15.58
N GLY A 124 -15.87 -4.36 -14.70
CA GLY A 124 -16.23 -5.14 -13.53
C GLY A 124 -15.52 -6.48 -13.51
N LEU A 125 -15.76 -7.28 -12.47
CA LEU A 125 -15.02 -8.53 -12.24
C LEU A 125 -15.06 -9.47 -13.46
N HIS A 126 -16.22 -9.59 -14.10
CA HIS A 126 -16.43 -10.42 -15.30
C HIS A 126 -15.63 -9.96 -16.54
N VAL A 127 -15.16 -8.71 -16.57
CA VAL A 127 -14.29 -8.16 -17.62
C VAL A 127 -12.82 -8.14 -17.18
N ARG A 128 -12.56 -7.68 -15.95
CA ARG A 128 -11.21 -7.49 -15.41
C ARG A 128 -10.49 -8.82 -15.15
N LEU A 129 -11.17 -9.84 -14.62
CA LEU A 129 -10.54 -11.10 -14.28
C LEU A 129 -10.00 -11.86 -15.52
N PRO A 130 -10.78 -12.07 -16.60
CA PRO A 130 -10.22 -12.70 -17.81
C PRO A 130 -9.08 -11.89 -18.44
N ARG A 131 -9.15 -10.56 -18.37
CA ARG A 131 -8.06 -9.68 -18.85
C ARG A 131 -6.80 -9.85 -18.01
N LEU A 132 -6.94 -9.96 -16.69
CA LEU A 132 -5.83 -10.20 -15.77
C LEU A 132 -5.12 -11.52 -16.10
N VAL A 133 -5.87 -12.58 -16.42
CA VAL A 133 -5.28 -13.87 -16.84
C VAL A 133 -4.37 -13.70 -18.06
N ALA A 134 -4.75 -12.89 -19.04
CA ALA A 134 -3.90 -12.61 -20.22
C ALA A 134 -2.60 -11.84 -19.90
N GLN A 135 -2.51 -11.25 -18.71
CA GLN A 135 -1.35 -10.48 -18.23
C GLN A 135 -0.50 -11.26 -17.22
N MET A 136 -0.97 -12.42 -16.76
CA MET A 136 -0.21 -13.29 -15.87
C MET A 136 0.86 -14.09 -16.62
N PRO A 137 1.98 -14.42 -15.97
CA PRO A 137 2.91 -15.41 -16.49
C PRO A 137 2.27 -16.81 -16.44
N PHE A 138 2.73 -17.71 -17.31
CA PHE A 138 2.36 -19.13 -17.35
C PHE A 138 3.53 -20.00 -17.83
N ALA A 139 4.73 -19.69 -17.35
CA ALA A 139 5.99 -20.32 -17.76
C ALA A 139 6.48 -21.38 -16.77
N THR A 140 6.13 -21.25 -15.49
CA THR A 140 6.60 -22.11 -14.40
C THR A 140 5.44 -22.76 -13.67
N GLU A 141 5.70 -23.84 -12.93
CA GLU A 141 4.69 -24.47 -12.06
C GLU A 141 4.11 -23.47 -11.04
N GLU A 142 4.93 -22.57 -10.51
CA GLU A 142 4.51 -21.53 -9.56
C GLU A 142 3.47 -20.58 -10.19
N ASP A 143 3.64 -20.21 -11.45
CA ASP A 143 2.69 -19.34 -12.16
C ASP A 143 1.28 -19.96 -12.23
N TYR A 144 1.20 -21.26 -12.54
CA TYR A 144 -0.07 -21.97 -12.53
C TYR A 144 -0.65 -22.10 -11.12
N ARG A 145 0.20 -22.29 -10.10
CA ARG A 145 -0.23 -22.32 -8.69
C ARG A 145 -0.79 -20.97 -8.24
N ASN A 146 -0.17 -19.86 -8.67
CA ASN A 146 -0.65 -18.50 -8.40
C ASN A 146 -2.02 -18.27 -9.02
N TYR A 147 -2.22 -18.68 -10.28
CA TYR A 147 -3.52 -18.59 -10.92
C TYR A 147 -4.60 -19.44 -10.21
N ILE A 148 -4.28 -20.68 -9.83
CA ILE A 148 -5.19 -21.54 -9.05
C ILE A 148 -5.53 -20.88 -7.69
N ALA A 149 -4.56 -20.24 -7.03
CA ALA A 149 -4.80 -19.52 -5.78
C ALA A 149 -5.80 -18.37 -5.97
N ARG A 150 -5.69 -17.60 -7.06
CA ARG A 150 -6.68 -16.56 -7.42
C ARG A 150 -8.07 -17.13 -7.67
N LEU A 151 -8.18 -18.25 -8.40
CA LEU A 151 -9.47 -18.93 -8.62
C LEU A 151 -10.10 -19.40 -7.30
N ASN A 152 -9.30 -19.91 -6.37
CA ASN A 152 -9.77 -20.32 -5.05
C ASN A 152 -10.18 -19.13 -4.16
N ALA A 153 -9.56 -17.96 -4.33
CA ALA A 153 -9.91 -16.75 -3.60
C ALA A 153 -11.15 -16.02 -4.18
N LEU A 154 -11.52 -16.35 -5.42
CA LEU A 154 -12.60 -15.68 -6.14
C LEU A 154 -13.95 -15.65 -5.40
N PRO A 155 -14.42 -16.73 -4.73
CA PRO A 155 -15.68 -16.69 -3.98
C PRO A 155 -15.70 -15.59 -2.91
N ALA A 156 -14.65 -15.47 -2.09
CA ALA A 156 -14.56 -14.44 -1.06
C ALA A 156 -14.52 -13.02 -1.66
N HIS A 157 -13.80 -12.86 -2.77
CA HIS A 157 -13.77 -11.59 -3.50
C HIS A 157 -15.16 -11.20 -4.06
N VAL A 158 -15.91 -12.17 -4.59
CA VAL A 158 -17.29 -11.95 -5.05
C VAL A 158 -18.22 -11.61 -3.89
N ASP A 159 -18.11 -12.32 -2.76
CA ASP A 159 -18.92 -12.08 -1.57
C ASP A 159 -18.73 -10.65 -1.04
N GLY A 160 -17.50 -10.14 -1.01
CA GLY A 160 -17.22 -8.76 -0.63
C GLY A 160 -17.82 -7.73 -1.60
N LEU A 161 -17.77 -7.98 -2.92
CA LEU A 161 -18.45 -7.11 -3.89
C LEU A 161 -19.98 -7.12 -3.70
N VAL A 162 -20.57 -8.28 -3.39
CA VAL A 162 -22.01 -8.39 -3.09
C VAL A 162 -22.36 -7.68 -1.78
N GLU A 163 -21.49 -7.73 -0.78
CA GLU A 163 -21.63 -6.96 0.47
C GLU A 163 -21.65 -5.45 0.17
N GLN A 164 -20.67 -4.95 -0.57
CA GLN A 164 -20.57 -3.53 -0.96
C GLN A 164 -21.80 -3.05 -1.75
N LEU A 165 -22.36 -3.87 -2.65
CA LEU A 165 -23.54 -3.53 -3.44
C LEU A 165 -24.86 -3.46 -2.64
N ARG A 166 -24.87 -3.93 -1.39
CA ARG A 166 -26.07 -3.94 -0.54
C ARG A 166 -26.16 -2.75 0.42
N GLU A 167 -25.08 -2.01 0.58
CA GLU A 167 -25.03 -0.75 1.34
C GLU A 167 -25.62 0.41 0.52
#